data_AF-A0A7V2H2X2-F1
#
_entry.id   AF-A0A7V2H2X2-F1
#
_cell.length_a   1.000
_cell.length_b   1.000
_cell.length_c   1.000
_cell.angle_alpha   90.00
_cell.angle_beta   90.00
_cell.angle_gamma   90.00
#
_symmetry.space_group_name_H-M   'P 1'
#
loop_
_entity.id
_entity.type
_entity.pdbx_description
1 polymer ?
#
loop_
_entity_poly.entity_id
_entity_poly.type
_entity_poly.pdbx_seq_one_letter_code
_entity_poly.pdbx_strand_id
1 'polypeptide(L)'
;MSTNVSDAARPETAPQSAAAPHAGRYYRRFGFIERLMHAGLMFTFIGCALSGLPLLFPYTGWGRALAALMGGFEGAALVHRVSATVMVIVFVSHIFQFLWRGLASGNILSVLWGPDSLMPQPKDIVDLYQHVKYFLGLGPRPNFDRYTYWEKFDYMAVFWGMFIIGGSGLMLWFAVPLSHYVPGWMFNVATLVHGEEALLAVGFIFTIHFFNGHVRPEKFPMDLVIFTGRVAEHELKEERPEEYARLVREGRLVQIETTPPSARAIAFGRAIGGTALVLGIVTIVLILYGLLVG
;
A
#
# COMPACT_ATOMS: atom_id res chain seq x y z
N MET A 1 0.99 57.37 -50.57
CA MET A 1 1.89 57.66 -49.43
C MET A 1 1.27 57.01 -48.20
N SER A 2 1.53 55.73 -47.95
CA SER A 2 2.66 55.17 -47.19
C SER A 2 2.79 55.70 -45.75
N THR A 3 2.53 54.80 -44.80
CA THR A 3 3.20 54.48 -43.51
C THR A 3 2.10 54.02 -42.53
N ASN A 4 1.86 52.72 -42.28
CA ASN A 4 2.61 51.71 -41.52
C ASN A 4 3.15 52.18 -40.15
N VAL A 5 2.68 51.49 -39.10
CA VAL A 5 3.26 51.11 -37.78
C VAL A 5 2.08 51.02 -36.80
N SER A 6 1.81 50.00 -36.00
CA SER A 6 2.20 48.59 -35.89
C SER A 6 1.35 48.02 -34.75
N ASP A 7 0.76 46.84 -34.92
CA ASP A 7 0.04 46.10 -33.87
C ASP A 7 0.95 45.85 -32.65
N ALA A 8 0.55 46.33 -31.47
CA ALA A 8 1.12 45.89 -30.21
C ALA A 8 0.46 44.55 -29.82
N ALA A 9 1.15 43.46 -30.12
CA ALA A 9 0.81 42.12 -29.72
C ALA A 9 0.70 42.00 -28.19
N ARG A 10 -0.40 41.42 -27.72
CA ARG A 10 -0.56 40.93 -26.35
C ARG A 10 0.52 39.88 -26.07
N PRO A 11 1.17 39.88 -24.89
CA PRO A 11 2.09 38.80 -24.56
C PRO A 11 1.31 37.49 -24.46
N GLU A 12 1.67 36.54 -25.31
CA GLU A 12 1.24 35.15 -25.24
C GLU A 12 1.53 34.61 -23.84
N THR A 13 0.49 34.05 -23.21
CA THR A 13 0.61 33.28 -21.98
C THR A 13 1.52 32.09 -22.24
N ALA A 14 2.73 32.15 -21.71
CA ALA A 14 3.64 31.01 -21.67
C ALA A 14 2.94 29.80 -21.00
N PRO A 15 3.19 28.58 -21.48
CA PRO A 15 2.64 27.38 -20.87
C PRO A 15 3.05 27.33 -19.41
N GLN A 16 2.07 27.08 -18.52
CA GLN A 16 2.28 26.87 -17.10
C GLN A 16 3.21 25.66 -16.91
N SER A 17 4.51 25.94 -16.85
CA SER A 17 5.55 25.02 -16.44
C SER A 17 5.26 24.54 -15.02
N ALA A 18 5.30 23.23 -14.85
CA ALA A 18 5.15 22.47 -13.61
C ALA A 18 5.48 23.27 -12.34
N ALA A 19 4.48 23.41 -11.47
CA ALA A 19 4.56 24.14 -10.22
C ALA A 19 5.83 23.77 -9.42
N ALA A 20 6.65 24.79 -9.14
CA ALA A 20 7.65 24.74 -8.08
C ALA A 20 6.97 24.35 -6.75
N PRO A 21 7.64 23.62 -5.85
CA PRO A 21 7.03 23.22 -4.59
C PRO A 21 6.67 24.47 -3.81
N HIS A 22 5.40 24.62 -3.42
CA HIS A 22 4.95 25.70 -2.56
C HIS A 22 5.91 25.82 -1.37
N ALA A 23 6.40 27.04 -1.11
CA ALA A 23 7.18 27.41 0.06
C ALA A 23 6.33 27.33 1.35
N GLY A 24 5.84 26.12 1.65
CA GLY A 24 5.01 25.80 2.81
C GLY A 24 5.74 24.88 3.78
N ARG A 25 5.21 24.78 5.01
CA ARG A 25 5.74 23.88 6.03
C ARG A 25 5.49 22.43 5.64
N TYR A 26 6.36 21.54 6.10
CA TYR A 26 6.23 20.10 5.93
C TYR A 26 6.27 19.42 7.30
N TYR A 27 5.54 18.32 7.41
CA TYR A 27 5.49 17.52 8.63
C TYR A 27 5.86 16.06 8.32
N ARG A 28 6.50 15.39 9.28
CA ARG A 28 6.82 13.98 9.21
C ARG A 28 5.56 13.16 9.51
N ARG A 29 5.07 12.43 8.51
CA ARG A 29 3.93 11.52 8.63
C ARG A 29 4.35 10.09 9.02
N PHE A 30 5.37 9.57 8.35
CA PHE A 30 5.89 8.21 8.58
C PHE A 30 7.37 8.22 8.94
N GLY A 31 7.72 7.44 9.96
CA GLY A 31 9.09 7.23 10.41
C GLY A 31 9.90 6.36 9.44
N PHE A 32 11.22 6.31 9.66
CA PHE A 32 12.11 5.45 8.85
C PHE A 32 11.72 3.97 8.91
N ILE A 33 11.41 3.47 10.10
CA ILE A 33 11.08 2.06 10.34
C ILE A 33 9.79 1.65 9.63
N GLU A 34 8.75 2.48 9.68
CA GLU A 34 7.47 2.22 8.99
C GLU A 34 7.66 2.14 7.47
N ARG A 35 8.48 3.04 6.93
CA ARG A 35 8.81 3.06 5.49
C ARG A 35 9.66 1.86 5.08
N LEU A 36 10.59 1.44 5.93
CA LEU A 36 11.41 0.25 5.69
C LEU A 36 10.57 -1.03 5.73
N MET A 37 9.65 -1.15 6.70
CA MET A 37 8.72 -2.26 6.79
C MET A 37 7.80 -2.31 5.58
N HIS A 38 7.25 -1.17 5.16
CA HIS A 38 6.46 -1.09 3.93
C HIS A 38 7.26 -1.50 2.70
N ALA A 39 8.51 -1.04 2.56
CA ALA A 39 9.37 -1.45 1.45
C ALA A 39 9.61 -2.97 1.47
N GLY A 40 9.92 -3.54 2.64
CA GLY A 40 10.08 -4.99 2.82
C GLY A 40 8.83 -5.75 2.42
N LEU A 41 7.66 -5.32 2.89
CA LEU A 41 6.35 -5.89 2.53
C LEU A 41 6.12 -5.82 1.01
N MET A 42 6.31 -4.64 0.39
CA MET A 42 6.09 -4.42 -1.03
C MET A 42 6.97 -5.31 -1.91
N PHE A 43 8.28 -5.36 -1.65
CA PHE A 43 9.20 -6.17 -2.47
C PHE A 43 8.96 -7.66 -2.30
N THR A 44 8.70 -8.11 -1.08
CA THR A 44 8.41 -9.53 -0.82
C THR A 44 7.05 -9.94 -1.35
N PHE A 45 6.06 -9.06 -1.33
CA PHE A 45 4.73 -9.32 -1.90
C PHE A 45 4.82 -9.52 -3.41
N ILE A 46 5.50 -8.61 -4.11
CA ILE A 46 5.76 -8.73 -5.55
C ILE A 46 6.55 -10.01 -5.85
N GLY A 47 7.59 -10.30 -5.05
CA GLY A 47 8.36 -11.54 -5.17
C GLY A 47 7.50 -12.79 -5.03
N CYS A 48 6.66 -12.88 -4.00
CA CYS A 48 5.73 -13.99 -3.78
C CYS A 48 4.71 -14.10 -4.92
N ALA A 49 4.15 -12.99 -5.39
CA ALA A 49 3.16 -12.99 -6.48
C ALA A 49 3.79 -13.50 -7.79
N LEU A 50 4.91 -12.91 -8.21
CA LEU A 50 5.56 -13.27 -9.48
C LEU A 50 6.09 -14.71 -9.48
N SER A 51 6.52 -15.23 -8.32
CA SER A 51 7.02 -16.60 -8.20
C SER A 51 5.94 -17.64 -7.92
N GLY A 52 4.84 -17.26 -7.28
CA GLY A 52 3.72 -18.15 -6.96
C GLY A 52 2.77 -18.36 -8.14
N LEU A 53 2.55 -17.34 -8.96
CA LEU A 53 1.64 -17.42 -10.12
C LEU A 53 2.00 -18.50 -11.14
N PRO A 54 3.28 -18.72 -11.50
CA PRO A 54 3.66 -19.86 -12.34
C PRO A 54 3.26 -21.22 -11.76
N LEU A 55 3.26 -21.37 -10.43
CA LEU A 55 2.89 -22.61 -9.75
C LEU A 55 1.36 -22.81 -9.75
N LEU A 56 0.60 -21.71 -9.77
CA LEU A 56 -0.86 -21.72 -9.84
C LEU A 56 -1.39 -21.89 -11.27
N PHE A 57 -0.69 -21.33 -12.26
CA PHE A 57 -1.04 -21.40 -13.68
C PHE A 57 0.01 -22.14 -14.54
N PRO A 58 0.44 -23.37 -14.16
CA PRO A 58 1.56 -24.05 -14.82
C PRO A 58 1.24 -24.48 -16.26
N TYR A 59 -0.06 -24.58 -16.59
CA TYR A 59 -0.56 -24.95 -17.92
C TYR A 59 -0.48 -23.80 -18.93
N THR A 60 -0.34 -22.54 -18.48
CA THR A 60 -0.29 -21.38 -19.36
C THR A 60 1.11 -21.18 -19.97
N GLY A 61 1.17 -20.55 -21.16
CA GLY A 61 2.45 -20.21 -21.79
C GLY A 61 3.23 -19.16 -21.00
N TRP A 62 2.54 -18.14 -20.48
CA TRP A 62 3.15 -17.09 -19.68
C TRP A 62 3.63 -17.61 -18.32
N GLY A 63 2.91 -18.55 -17.69
CA GLY A 63 3.32 -19.17 -16.42
C GLY A 63 4.63 -19.94 -16.59
N ARG A 64 4.74 -20.74 -17.66
CA ARG A 64 6.00 -21.43 -18.01
C ARG A 64 7.14 -20.47 -18.35
N ALA A 65 6.87 -19.39 -19.07
CA ALA A 65 7.87 -18.37 -19.39
C ALA A 65 8.39 -17.67 -18.12
N LEU A 66 7.48 -17.29 -17.21
CA LEU A 66 7.83 -16.65 -15.94
C LEU A 66 8.61 -17.60 -15.03
N ALA A 67 8.22 -18.87 -14.95
CA ALA A 67 9.02 -19.91 -14.28
C ALA A 67 10.42 -20.03 -14.90
N ALA A 68 10.53 -20.06 -16.23
CA ALA A 68 11.82 -20.17 -16.92
C ALA A 68 12.76 -19.00 -16.59
N LEU A 69 12.24 -17.76 -16.49
CA LEU A 69 13.02 -16.59 -16.06
C LEU A 69 13.61 -16.73 -14.65
N MET A 70 13.00 -17.58 -13.81
CA MET A 70 13.48 -17.87 -12.45
C MET A 70 14.29 -19.18 -12.36
N GLY A 71 14.63 -19.82 -13.49
CA GLY A 71 15.35 -21.11 -13.51
C GLY A 71 14.44 -22.33 -13.49
N GLY A 72 13.19 -22.19 -13.92
CA GLY A 72 12.17 -23.25 -13.92
C GLY A 72 11.27 -23.22 -12.68
N PHE A 73 10.37 -24.18 -12.56
CA PHE A 73 9.42 -24.25 -11.45
C PHE A 73 10.11 -24.40 -10.08
N GLU A 74 11.23 -25.12 -10.03
CA GLU A 74 12.03 -25.24 -8.80
C GLU A 74 12.62 -23.88 -8.37
N GLY A 75 13.13 -23.12 -9.34
CA GLY A 75 13.64 -21.77 -9.10
C GLY A 75 12.54 -20.79 -8.68
N ALA A 76 11.37 -20.84 -9.33
CA ALA A 76 10.19 -20.10 -8.90
C ALA A 76 9.79 -20.45 -7.45
N ALA A 77 9.73 -21.74 -7.10
CA ALA A 77 9.44 -22.18 -5.74
C ALA A 77 10.51 -21.70 -4.72
N LEU A 78 11.79 -21.65 -5.12
CA LEU A 78 12.85 -21.10 -4.27
C LEU A 78 12.67 -19.60 -4.04
N VAL A 79 12.44 -18.81 -5.10
CA VAL A 79 12.18 -17.37 -5.01
C VAL A 79 10.97 -17.13 -4.10
N HIS A 80 9.89 -17.89 -4.29
CA HIS A 80 8.68 -17.79 -3.47
C HIS A 80 8.98 -18.00 -1.98
N ARG A 81 9.71 -19.06 -1.64
CA ARG A 81 10.10 -19.38 -0.25
C ARG A 81 11.01 -18.32 0.36
N VAL A 82 11.97 -17.79 -0.40
CA VAL A 82 12.85 -16.70 0.08
C VAL A 82 12.04 -15.42 0.33
N SER A 83 11.20 -15.02 -0.62
CA SER A 83 10.30 -13.87 -0.46
C SER A 83 9.36 -14.04 0.73
N ALA A 84 8.74 -15.22 0.87
CA ALA A 84 7.85 -15.55 1.97
C ALA A 84 8.57 -15.52 3.33
N THR A 85 9.82 -15.99 3.40
CA THR A 85 10.62 -15.93 4.64
C THR A 85 10.84 -14.49 5.08
N VAL A 86 11.28 -13.63 4.15
CA VAL A 86 11.50 -12.21 4.46
C VAL A 86 10.19 -11.52 4.82
N MET A 87 9.09 -11.85 4.12
CA MET A 87 7.75 -11.36 4.44
C MET A 87 7.33 -11.73 5.87
N VAL A 88 7.53 -12.99 6.28
CA VAL A 88 7.23 -13.46 7.64
C VAL A 88 8.08 -12.70 8.66
N ILE A 89 9.36 -12.47 8.39
CA ILE A 89 10.23 -11.67 9.28
C ILE A 89 9.70 -10.25 9.42
N VAL A 90 9.31 -9.59 8.32
CA VAL A 90 8.73 -8.24 8.34
C VAL A 90 7.43 -8.22 9.15
N PHE A 91 6.53 -9.18 8.92
CA PHE A 91 5.25 -9.27 9.60
C PHE A 91 5.40 -9.53 11.10
N VAL A 92 6.26 -10.48 11.49
CA VAL A 92 6.57 -10.78 12.89
C VAL A 92 7.22 -9.56 13.56
N SER A 93 8.13 -8.87 12.87
CA SER A 93 8.73 -7.63 13.37
C SER A 93 7.69 -6.54 13.59
N HIS A 94 6.68 -6.45 12.72
CA HIS A 94 5.57 -5.50 12.87
C HIS A 94 4.70 -5.84 14.10
N ILE A 95 4.37 -7.12 14.31
CA ILE A 95 3.68 -7.57 15.53
C ILE A 95 4.48 -7.22 16.78
N PHE A 96 5.79 -7.48 16.80
CA PHE A 96 6.64 -7.13 17.94
C PHE A 96 6.68 -5.63 18.20
N GLN A 97 6.76 -4.80 17.15
CA GLN A 97 6.70 -3.35 17.32
C GLN A 97 5.34 -2.89 17.88
N PHE A 98 4.25 -3.50 17.42
CA PHE A 98 2.92 -3.21 17.94
C PHE A 98 2.82 -3.55 19.44
N LEU A 99 3.24 -4.76 19.83
CA LEU A 99 3.24 -5.20 21.23
C LEU A 99 4.15 -4.35 22.10
N TRP A 100 5.36 -4.02 21.61
CA TRP A 100 6.31 -3.17 22.31
C TRP A 100 5.75 -1.76 22.55
N ARG A 101 5.11 -1.15 21.54
CA ARG A 101 4.45 0.16 21.69
C ARG A 101 3.37 0.11 22.78
N GLY A 102 2.61 -0.98 22.85
CA GLY A 102 1.58 -1.17 23.87
C GLY A 102 2.12 -1.37 25.29
N LEU A 103 3.23 -2.09 25.42
CA LEU A 103 3.93 -2.24 26.71
C LEU A 103 4.57 -0.91 27.15
N ALA A 104 5.25 -0.23 26.22
CA ALA A 104 5.95 1.03 26.49
C ALA A 104 4.99 2.18 26.83
N SER A 105 3.77 2.19 26.28
CA SER A 105 2.74 3.17 26.66
C SER A 105 2.08 2.88 28.01
N GLY A 106 2.34 1.71 28.61
CA GLY A 106 1.67 1.25 29.83
C GLY A 106 0.18 0.96 29.65
N ASN A 107 -0.36 1.09 28.44
CA ASN A 107 -1.77 0.90 28.14
C ASN A 107 -1.94 0.41 26.69
N ILE A 108 -2.05 -0.91 26.50
CA ILE A 108 -2.28 -1.52 25.18
C ILE A 108 -3.56 -0.99 24.50
N LEU A 109 -4.59 -0.60 25.27
CA LEU A 109 -5.82 -0.04 24.72
C LEU A 109 -5.57 1.30 24.02
N SER A 110 -4.55 2.07 24.43
CA SER A 110 -4.18 3.30 23.72
C SER A 110 -3.67 3.04 22.31
N VAL A 111 -3.03 1.89 22.07
CA VAL A 111 -2.53 1.50 20.75
C VAL A 111 -3.65 0.95 19.86
N LEU A 112 -4.64 0.26 20.47
CA LEU A 112 -5.79 -0.31 19.78
C LEU A 112 -6.89 0.72 19.49
N TRP A 113 -7.10 1.69 20.37
CA TRP A 113 -8.23 2.63 20.32
C TRP A 113 -7.81 4.10 20.25
N GLY A 114 -6.51 4.37 20.18
CA GLY A 114 -6.00 5.72 20.02
C GLY A 114 -6.16 6.26 18.60
N PRO A 115 -5.85 7.55 18.41
CA PRO A 115 -5.89 8.21 17.10
C PRO A 115 -4.85 7.66 16.11
N ASP A 116 -3.77 7.07 16.63
CA ASP A 116 -2.72 6.43 15.82
C ASP A 116 -3.02 4.95 15.51
N SER A 117 -4.19 4.45 15.90
CA SER A 117 -4.58 3.05 15.68
C SER A 117 -5.03 2.78 14.25
N LEU A 118 -4.61 1.62 13.74
CA LEU A 118 -5.09 1.05 12.48
C LEU A 118 -6.25 0.06 12.69
N MET A 119 -6.66 -0.18 13.94
CA MET A 119 -7.86 -0.99 14.21
C MET A 119 -9.12 -0.24 13.79
N PRO A 120 -10.11 -0.93 13.20
CA PRO A 120 -11.43 -0.36 12.97
C PRO A 120 -12.10 0.09 14.28
N GLN A 121 -12.72 1.26 14.24
CA GLN A 121 -13.39 1.94 15.35
C GLN A 121 -14.81 2.33 14.92
N PRO A 122 -15.74 2.54 15.88
CA PRO A 122 -17.11 2.97 15.55
C PRO A 122 -17.18 4.23 14.68
N LYS A 123 -16.23 5.16 14.83
CA LYS A 123 -16.12 6.35 13.97
C LYS A 123 -15.93 5.99 12.50
N ASP A 124 -15.24 4.89 12.17
CA ASP A 124 -15.00 4.50 10.77
C ASP A 124 -16.32 4.19 10.04
N ILE A 125 -17.33 3.69 10.76
CA ILE A 125 -18.69 3.48 10.21
C ILE A 125 -19.39 4.82 9.98
N VAL A 126 -19.23 5.77 10.91
CA VAL A 126 -19.77 7.13 10.76
C VAL A 126 -19.12 7.84 9.57
N ASP A 127 -17.80 7.75 9.46
CA ASP A 127 -17.03 8.33 8.37
C ASP A 127 -17.42 7.71 7.03
N LEU A 128 -17.59 6.38 6.94
CA LEU A 128 -18.11 5.70 5.76
C LEU A 128 -19.51 6.20 5.37
N TYR A 129 -20.44 6.26 6.34
CA TYR A 129 -21.80 6.74 6.09
C TYR A 129 -21.81 8.20 5.60
N GLN A 130 -21.04 9.08 6.24
CA GLN A 130 -20.89 10.47 5.82
C GLN A 130 -20.25 10.59 4.44
N HIS A 131 -19.26 9.74 4.13
CA HIS A 131 -18.62 9.73 2.81
C HIS A 131 -19.59 9.31 1.71
N VAL A 132 -20.45 8.32 1.97
CA VAL A 132 -21.54 7.93 1.06
C VAL A 132 -22.52 9.10 0.85
N LYS A 133 -22.93 9.80 1.91
CA LYS A 133 -23.78 10.99 1.77
C LYS A 133 -23.11 12.08 0.95
N TYR A 134 -21.83 12.33 1.17
CA TYR A 134 -21.06 13.30 0.40
C TYR A 134 -21.06 12.96 -1.10
N PHE A 135 -20.82 11.70 -1.46
CA PHE A 135 -20.88 11.26 -2.87
C PHE A 135 -22.27 11.40 -3.49
N LEU A 136 -23.33 11.26 -2.69
CA LEU A 136 -24.71 11.49 -3.13
C LEU A 136 -25.12 12.99 -3.11
N GLY A 137 -24.22 13.90 -2.73
CA GLY A 137 -24.51 15.34 -2.59
C GLY A 137 -25.41 15.68 -1.40
N LEU A 138 -25.58 14.75 -0.45
CA LEU A 138 -26.49 14.84 0.70
C LEU A 138 -25.80 15.31 1.99
N GLY A 139 -24.55 15.76 1.91
CA GLY A 139 -23.78 16.23 3.06
C GLY A 139 -22.40 16.77 2.68
N PRO A 140 -21.71 17.45 3.61
CA PRO A 140 -20.34 17.90 3.39
C PRO A 140 -19.37 16.71 3.36
N ARG A 141 -18.15 16.94 2.84
CA ARG A 141 -17.06 15.97 2.90
C ARG A 141 -16.76 15.63 4.38
N PRO A 142 -16.66 14.34 4.76
CA PRO A 142 -16.30 13.96 6.12
C PRO A 142 -14.89 14.43 6.49
N ASN A 143 -14.72 14.75 7.77
CA ASN A 143 -13.42 15.09 8.34
C ASN A 143 -12.72 13.81 8.79
N PHE A 144 -11.66 13.43 8.08
CA PHE A 144 -10.89 12.25 8.43
C PHE A 144 -9.80 12.58 9.45
N ASP A 145 -9.51 11.58 10.29
CA ASP A 145 -8.35 11.58 11.17
C ASP A 145 -7.13 10.98 10.45
N ARG A 146 -6.08 10.66 11.21
CA ARG A 146 -4.78 10.17 10.72
C ARG A 146 -4.91 9.04 9.70
N TYR A 147 -5.80 8.09 9.96
CA TYR A 147 -6.14 7.02 9.03
C TYR A 147 -7.63 7.08 8.71
N THR A 148 -7.94 6.99 7.42
CA THR A 148 -9.31 6.87 6.91
C THR A 148 -9.82 5.44 7.11
N TYR A 149 -11.14 5.26 7.06
CA TYR A 149 -11.74 3.93 7.17
C TYR A 149 -11.23 2.96 6.10
N TRP A 150 -10.93 3.44 4.88
CA TRP A 150 -10.42 2.58 3.81
C TRP A 150 -8.95 2.24 3.97
N GLU A 151 -8.12 3.14 4.52
CA GLU A 151 -6.72 2.80 4.86
C GLU A 151 -6.66 1.78 5.99
N LYS A 152 -7.56 1.88 6.98
CA LYS A 152 -7.69 0.85 8.02
C LYS A 152 -8.18 -0.47 7.43
N PHE A 153 -9.17 -0.44 6.54
CA PHE A 153 -9.65 -1.63 5.85
C PHE A 153 -8.53 -2.30 5.03
N ASP A 154 -7.76 -1.52 4.27
CA ASP A 154 -6.61 -1.96 3.50
C ASP A 154 -5.55 -2.62 4.40
N TYR A 155 -5.20 -1.98 5.52
CA TYR A 155 -4.33 -2.55 6.53
C TYR A 155 -4.88 -3.86 7.11
N MET A 156 -6.16 -3.92 7.48
CA MET A 156 -6.77 -5.10 8.10
C MET A 156 -6.90 -6.27 7.14
N ALA A 157 -7.21 -6.00 5.86
CA ALA A 157 -7.24 -7.01 4.82
C ALA A 157 -5.87 -7.67 4.66
N VAL A 158 -4.80 -6.89 4.57
CA VAL A 158 -3.43 -7.43 4.51
C VAL A 158 -3.05 -8.14 5.81
N PHE A 159 -3.32 -7.53 6.96
CA PHE A 159 -2.92 -8.08 8.26
C PHE A 159 -3.53 -9.46 8.54
N TRP A 160 -4.82 -9.65 8.26
CA TRP A 160 -5.46 -10.96 8.40
C TRP A 160 -5.13 -11.90 7.24
N GLY A 161 -5.01 -11.37 6.02
CA GLY A 161 -4.53 -12.14 4.87
C GLY A 161 -3.18 -12.79 5.15
N MET A 162 -2.26 -12.10 5.84
CA MET A 162 -0.96 -12.65 6.27
C MET A 162 -1.09 -13.88 7.17
N PHE A 163 -2.09 -13.94 8.06
CA PHE A 163 -2.32 -15.15 8.86
C PHE A 163 -2.87 -16.30 8.01
N ILE A 164 -3.77 -16.02 7.06
CA ILE A 164 -4.41 -17.02 6.21
C ILE A 164 -3.41 -17.59 5.20
N ILE A 165 -2.80 -16.72 4.37
CA ILE A 165 -1.84 -17.13 3.34
C ILE A 165 -0.52 -17.60 3.96
N GLY A 166 -0.06 -16.94 5.03
CA GLY A 166 1.17 -17.33 5.73
C GLY A 166 1.01 -18.64 6.48
N GLY A 167 -0.11 -18.83 7.19
CA GLY A 167 -0.42 -20.06 7.93
C GLY A 167 -0.59 -21.26 6.99
N SER A 168 -1.38 -21.10 5.93
CA SER A 168 -1.54 -22.15 4.91
C SER A 168 -0.21 -22.43 4.18
N GLY A 169 0.59 -21.41 3.88
CA GLY A 169 1.89 -21.55 3.23
C GLY A 169 2.92 -22.29 4.10
N LEU A 170 2.97 -21.99 5.40
CA LEU A 170 3.81 -22.73 6.35
C LEU A 170 3.37 -24.18 6.47
N MET A 171 2.06 -24.44 6.46
CA MET A 171 1.54 -25.80 6.47
C MET A 171 1.98 -26.60 5.23
N LEU A 172 1.95 -25.99 4.05
CA LEU A 172 2.40 -26.61 2.80
C LEU A 172 3.92 -26.77 2.75
N TRP A 173 4.68 -25.79 3.25
CA TRP A 173 6.13 -25.86 3.29
C TRP A 173 6.60 -26.99 4.21
N PHE A 174 6.02 -27.10 5.40
CA PHE A 174 6.37 -28.12 6.39
C PHE A 174 5.44 -29.35 6.33
N ALA A 175 4.94 -29.70 5.14
CA ALA A 175 3.94 -30.76 4.99
C ALA A 175 4.39 -32.11 5.54
N VAL A 176 5.64 -32.52 5.29
CA VAL A 176 6.19 -33.81 5.77
C VAL A 176 6.14 -33.90 7.31
N PRO A 177 6.81 -33.02 8.08
CA PRO A 177 6.74 -33.11 9.54
C PRO A 177 5.34 -32.85 10.10
N LEU A 178 4.54 -31.96 9.50
CA LEU A 178 3.18 -31.69 9.98
C LEU A 178 2.22 -32.86 9.74
N SER A 179 2.46 -33.72 8.75
CA SER A 179 1.61 -34.88 8.45
C SER A 179 1.50 -35.89 9.60
N HIS A 180 2.44 -35.85 10.56
CA HIS A 180 2.36 -36.64 11.78
C HIS A 180 1.35 -36.11 12.80
N TYR A 181 0.96 -34.84 12.69
CA TYR A 181 0.11 -34.15 13.67
C TYR A 181 -1.28 -33.79 13.12
N VAL A 182 -1.43 -33.69 11.80
CA VAL A 182 -2.69 -33.27 11.15
C VAL A 182 -3.12 -34.25 10.06
N PRO A 183 -4.44 -34.45 9.86
CA PRO A 183 -4.94 -35.34 8.83
C PRO A 183 -4.66 -34.81 7.41
N GLY A 184 -4.49 -35.74 6.46
CA GLY A 184 -4.12 -35.43 5.07
C GLY A 184 -5.03 -34.43 4.37
N TRP A 185 -6.33 -34.43 4.66
CA TRP A 185 -7.29 -33.50 4.05
C TRP A 185 -6.99 -32.03 4.36
N MET A 186 -6.32 -31.74 5.49
CA MET A 186 -5.96 -30.36 5.82
C MET A 186 -4.93 -29.78 4.84
N PHE A 187 -4.08 -30.59 4.22
CA PHE A 187 -3.15 -30.10 3.20
C PHE A 187 -3.87 -29.73 1.90
N ASN A 188 -4.96 -30.44 1.56
CA ASN A 188 -5.82 -30.05 0.44
C ASN A 188 -6.51 -28.72 0.72
N VAL A 189 -7.05 -28.54 1.93
CA VAL A 189 -7.63 -27.26 2.36
C VAL A 189 -6.59 -26.15 2.36
N ALA A 190 -5.39 -26.40 2.90
CA ALA A 190 -4.30 -25.43 2.88
C ALA A 190 -3.90 -25.05 1.46
N THR A 191 -3.87 -25.99 0.52
CA THR A 191 -3.57 -25.72 -0.90
C THR A 191 -4.63 -24.82 -1.52
N LEU A 192 -5.91 -25.13 -1.31
CA LEU A 192 -7.03 -24.32 -1.80
C LEU A 192 -7.00 -22.92 -1.19
N VAL A 193 -6.95 -22.82 0.15
CA VAL A 193 -6.93 -21.55 0.88
C VAL A 193 -5.72 -20.71 0.48
N HIS A 194 -4.54 -21.30 0.37
CA HIS A 194 -3.33 -20.57 -0.03
C HIS A 194 -3.47 -20.01 -1.45
N GLY A 195 -3.94 -20.82 -2.39
CA GLY A 195 -4.13 -20.41 -3.79
C GLY A 195 -5.19 -19.31 -3.96
N GLU A 196 -6.37 -19.50 -3.40
CA GLU A 196 -7.48 -18.55 -3.50
C GLU A 196 -7.17 -17.24 -2.77
N GLU A 197 -6.61 -17.31 -1.56
CA GLU A 197 -6.22 -16.12 -0.82
C GLU A 197 -5.06 -15.38 -1.50
N ALA A 198 -4.15 -16.09 -2.18
CA ALA A 198 -3.11 -15.44 -2.99
C ALA A 198 -3.71 -14.62 -4.14
N LEU A 199 -4.70 -15.16 -4.85
CA LEU A 199 -5.41 -14.44 -5.91
C LEU A 199 -6.17 -13.23 -5.35
N LEU A 200 -6.87 -13.41 -4.23
CA LEU A 200 -7.59 -12.33 -3.55
C LEU A 200 -6.64 -11.23 -3.08
N ALA A 201 -5.51 -11.58 -2.46
CA ALA A 201 -4.52 -10.62 -1.97
C ALA A 201 -3.87 -9.84 -3.13
N VAL A 202 -3.46 -10.54 -4.19
CA VAL A 202 -2.89 -9.90 -5.40
C VAL A 202 -3.92 -8.99 -6.06
N GLY A 203 -5.16 -9.48 -6.22
CA GLY A 203 -6.30 -8.72 -6.70
C GLY A 203 -6.50 -7.44 -5.90
N PHE A 204 -6.64 -7.57 -4.58
CA PHE A 204 -6.90 -6.46 -3.67
C PHE A 204 -5.78 -5.42 -3.68
N ILE A 205 -4.51 -5.84 -3.62
CA ILE A 205 -3.37 -4.92 -3.55
C ILE A 205 -3.17 -4.18 -4.88
N PHE A 206 -3.21 -4.89 -6.00
CA PHE A 206 -2.98 -4.24 -7.30
C PHE A 206 -4.20 -3.48 -7.84
N THR A 207 -5.38 -3.67 -7.25
CA THR A 207 -6.57 -2.86 -7.58
C THR A 207 -6.85 -1.80 -6.53
N ILE A 208 -7.30 -2.17 -5.33
CA ILE A 208 -7.80 -1.25 -4.32
C ILE A 208 -6.66 -0.43 -3.70
N HIS A 209 -5.60 -1.08 -3.23
CA HIS A 209 -4.46 -0.38 -2.61
C HIS A 209 -3.77 0.53 -3.63
N PHE A 210 -3.50 0.04 -4.83
CA PHE A 210 -2.87 0.85 -5.88
C PHE A 210 -3.76 1.97 -6.41
N PHE A 211 -5.07 1.76 -6.55
CA PHE A 211 -6.00 2.83 -6.90
C PHE A 211 -5.93 3.96 -5.87
N ASN A 212 -5.98 3.59 -4.58
CA ASN A 212 -5.81 4.52 -3.48
C ASN A 212 -4.46 5.26 -3.55
N GLY A 213 -3.37 4.56 -3.84
CA GLY A 213 -2.04 5.16 -3.92
C GLY A 213 -1.77 5.99 -5.18
N HIS A 214 -2.44 5.75 -6.31
CA HIS A 214 -2.02 6.28 -7.61
C HIS A 214 -3.11 7.04 -8.38
N VAL A 215 -4.37 6.66 -8.20
CA VAL A 215 -5.47 7.09 -9.10
C VAL A 215 -6.41 8.10 -8.44
N ARG A 216 -6.40 8.21 -7.10
CA ARG A 216 -7.19 9.24 -6.42
C ARG A 216 -6.83 10.64 -6.94
N PRO A 217 -7.80 11.50 -7.28
CA PRO A 217 -7.55 12.82 -7.88
C PRO A 217 -6.53 13.66 -7.11
N GLU A 218 -6.57 13.61 -5.78
CA GLU A 218 -5.68 14.39 -4.91
C GLU A 218 -4.23 13.87 -4.89
N LYS A 219 -4.02 12.61 -5.28
CA LYS A 219 -2.71 11.94 -5.26
C LYS A 219 -2.15 11.65 -6.64
N PHE A 220 -2.92 11.87 -7.71
CA PHE A 220 -2.49 11.51 -9.06
C PHE A 220 -1.17 12.20 -9.44
N PRO A 221 -0.18 11.49 -10.00
CA PRO A 221 -0.20 10.07 -10.39
C PRO A 221 0.23 9.08 -9.29
N MET A 222 0.68 9.57 -8.13
CA MET A 222 1.15 8.77 -7.01
C MET A 222 1.28 9.57 -5.71
N ASP A 223 0.80 8.98 -4.62
CA ASP A 223 1.11 9.39 -3.25
C ASP A 223 2.55 8.99 -2.89
N LEU A 224 3.39 10.00 -2.65
CA LEU A 224 4.81 9.81 -2.31
C LEU A 224 5.09 9.82 -0.81
N VAL A 225 4.06 9.94 0.03
CA VAL A 225 4.27 10.12 1.48
C VAL A 225 4.87 8.87 2.12
N ILE A 226 4.55 7.66 1.67
CA ILE A 226 5.22 6.44 2.16
C ILE A 226 6.68 6.35 1.71
N PHE A 227 7.01 6.89 0.53
CA PHE A 227 8.39 6.87 0.03
C PHE A 227 9.26 7.97 0.65
N THR A 228 8.69 9.09 1.04
CA THR A 228 9.43 10.25 1.56
C THR A 228 9.30 10.43 3.08
N GLY A 229 8.21 9.95 3.66
CA GLY A 229 7.80 10.15 5.06
C GLY A 229 7.25 11.54 5.36
N ARG A 230 7.04 12.38 4.35
CA ARG A 230 6.81 13.82 4.51
C ARG A 230 5.51 14.23 3.81
N VAL A 231 4.72 15.06 4.48
CA VAL A 231 3.46 15.61 3.98
C VAL A 231 3.51 17.14 4.06
N ALA A 232 2.98 17.83 3.06
CA ALA A 232 2.88 19.29 3.09
C ALA A 232 1.77 19.73 4.07
N GLU A 233 1.88 20.93 4.66
CA GLU A 233 0.89 21.43 5.60
C GLU A 233 -0.53 21.54 5.01
N HIS A 234 -0.66 22.03 3.78
CA HIS A 234 -1.96 22.17 3.12
C HIS A 234 -2.62 20.80 2.91
N GLU A 235 -1.85 19.82 2.44
CA GLU A 235 -2.29 18.43 2.25
C GLU A 235 -2.72 17.79 3.59
N LEU A 236 -1.97 18.03 4.67
CA LEU A 236 -2.35 17.54 5.99
C LEU A 236 -3.66 18.17 6.50
N LYS A 237 -3.88 19.47 6.26
CA LYS A 237 -5.11 20.18 6.64
C LYS A 237 -6.33 19.69 5.85
N GLU A 238 -6.15 19.47 4.55
CA GLU A 238 -7.24 19.08 3.65
C GLU A 238 -7.61 17.61 3.80
N GLU A 239 -6.62 16.72 3.90
CA GLU A 239 -6.88 15.28 3.93
C GLU A 239 -7.06 14.72 5.35
N ARG A 240 -6.44 15.34 6.36
CA ARG A 240 -6.46 14.89 7.76
C ARG A 240 -6.82 16.03 8.73
N PRO A 241 -7.97 16.70 8.52
CA PRO A 241 -8.34 17.87 9.32
C PRO A 241 -8.40 17.57 10.82
N GLU A 242 -8.86 16.37 11.22
CA GLU A 242 -8.93 16.01 12.65
C GLU A 242 -7.54 15.72 13.25
N GLU A 243 -6.63 15.11 12.48
CA GLU A 243 -5.24 14.91 12.90
C GLU A 243 -4.54 16.26 13.07
N TYR A 244 -4.68 17.14 12.08
CA TYR A 244 -4.09 18.47 12.12
C TYR A 244 -4.60 19.28 13.31
N ALA A 245 -5.93 19.35 13.51
CA ALA A 245 -6.52 20.08 14.63
C ALA A 245 -6.07 19.55 15.99
N ARG A 246 -5.93 18.23 16.14
CA ARG A 246 -5.40 17.60 17.35
C ARG A 246 -3.93 17.97 17.58
N LEU A 247 -3.08 17.87 16.55
CA LEU A 247 -1.66 18.23 16.65
C LEU A 247 -1.43 19.71 16.99
N VAL A 248 -2.28 20.61 16.49
CA VAL A 248 -2.28 22.04 16.87
C VAL A 248 -2.62 22.20 18.35
N ARG A 249 -3.75 21.61 18.81
CA ARG A 249 -4.18 21.72 20.22
C ARG A 249 -3.14 21.16 21.18
N GLU A 250 -2.46 20.09 20.81
CA GLU A 250 -1.43 19.43 21.62
C GLU A 250 -0.05 20.12 21.51
N GLY A 251 0.11 21.14 20.65
CA GLY A 251 1.41 21.79 20.43
C GLY A 251 2.47 20.89 19.80
N ARG A 252 2.08 19.79 19.15
CA ARG A 252 2.99 18.75 18.63
C ARG A 252 3.45 18.97 17.20
N LEU A 253 2.87 19.93 16.46
CA LEU A 253 3.30 20.24 15.10
C LEU A 253 4.79 20.58 15.00
N VAL A 254 5.30 21.37 15.96
CA VAL A 254 6.72 21.79 16.01
C VAL A 254 7.64 20.57 16.15
N GLN A 255 7.20 19.52 16.86
CA GLN A 255 8.01 18.31 17.09
C GLN A 255 8.13 17.43 15.85
N ILE A 256 7.20 17.56 14.90
CA ILE A 256 7.15 16.77 13.67
C ILE A 256 7.46 17.60 12.43
N GLU A 257 7.75 18.89 12.57
CA GLU A 257 8.14 19.76 11.47
C GLU A 257 9.44 19.27 10.82
N THR A 258 9.49 19.31 9.49
CA THR A 258 10.60 18.79 8.69
C THR A 258 10.80 19.63 7.44
N THR A 259 11.94 19.44 6.78
CA THR A 259 12.20 20.01 5.45
C THR A 259 11.36 19.32 4.36
N PRO A 260 11.10 19.97 3.21
CA PRO A 260 10.49 19.33 2.04
C PRO A 260 11.28 18.09 1.59
N PRO A 261 10.62 17.08 0.99
CA PRO A 261 11.32 15.92 0.44
C PRO A 261 12.31 16.34 -0.65
N SER A 262 13.50 15.72 -0.65
CA SER A 262 14.51 16.00 -1.68
C SER A 262 14.04 15.52 -3.06
N ALA A 263 14.49 16.19 -4.13
CA ALA A 263 14.19 15.79 -5.50
C ALA A 263 14.58 14.33 -5.81
N ARG A 264 15.69 13.84 -5.22
CA ARG A 264 16.12 12.45 -5.34
C ARG A 264 15.13 11.48 -4.68
N ALA A 265 14.61 11.80 -3.50
CA ALA A 265 13.63 10.96 -2.81
C ALA A 265 12.30 10.90 -3.58
N ILE A 266 11.88 12.01 -4.18
CA ILE A 266 10.70 12.08 -5.06
C ILE A 266 10.91 11.20 -6.30
N ALA A 267 12.04 11.37 -6.99
CA ALA A 267 12.35 10.60 -8.19
C ALA A 267 12.44 9.10 -7.89
N PHE A 268 13.06 8.73 -6.77
CA PHE A 268 13.13 7.34 -6.31
C PHE A 268 11.73 6.77 -6.03
N GLY A 269 10.89 7.48 -5.28
CA GLY A 269 9.53 7.03 -4.98
C GLY A 269 8.69 6.82 -6.26
N ARG A 270 8.77 7.76 -7.21
CA ARG A 270 8.09 7.63 -8.51
C ARG A 270 8.58 6.44 -9.32
N ALA A 271 9.89 6.21 -9.37
CA ALA A 271 10.46 5.08 -10.10
C ALA A 271 10.01 3.75 -9.49
N ILE A 272 10.18 3.57 -8.18
CA ILE A 272 9.85 2.32 -7.50
C ILE A 272 8.34 2.06 -7.50
N GLY A 273 7.53 3.05 -7.10
CA GLY A 273 6.07 2.92 -7.12
C GLY A 273 5.54 2.70 -8.54
N GLY A 274 6.12 3.37 -9.54
CA GLY A 274 5.70 3.24 -10.94
C GLY A 274 6.02 1.85 -11.49
N THR A 275 7.21 1.32 -11.19
CA THR A 275 7.56 -0.07 -11.52
C THR A 275 6.62 -1.05 -10.82
N ALA A 276 6.36 -0.87 -9.52
CA ALA A 276 5.43 -1.72 -8.78
C ALA A 276 4.02 -1.69 -9.40
N LEU A 277 3.51 -0.52 -9.78
CA LEU A 277 2.23 -0.34 -10.46
C LEU A 277 2.18 -1.11 -11.79
N VAL A 278 3.19 -0.96 -12.63
CA VAL A 278 3.25 -1.67 -13.93
C VAL A 278 3.29 -3.18 -13.71
N LEU A 279 4.13 -3.67 -12.80
CA LEU A 279 4.19 -5.10 -12.47
C LEU A 279 2.84 -5.61 -11.94
N GLY A 280 2.17 -4.81 -11.11
CA GLY A 280 0.86 -5.14 -10.58
C GLY A 280 -0.21 -5.25 -11.66
N ILE A 281 -0.28 -4.28 -12.56
CA ILE A 281 -1.22 -4.30 -13.70
C ILE A 281 -0.96 -5.50 -14.60
N VAL A 282 0.31 -5.74 -14.98
CA VAL A 282 0.68 -6.92 -15.78
C VAL A 282 0.26 -8.20 -15.08
N THR A 283 0.50 -8.30 -13.77
CA THR A 283 0.12 -9.47 -12.97
C THR A 283 -1.39 -9.72 -13.01
N ILE A 284 -2.21 -8.68 -12.83
CA ILE A 284 -3.67 -8.80 -12.91
C ILE A 284 -4.11 -9.26 -14.30
N VAL A 285 -3.54 -8.69 -15.37
CA VAL A 285 -3.86 -9.10 -16.75
C VAL A 285 -3.53 -10.58 -16.97
N LEU A 286 -2.38 -11.05 -16.50
CA LEU A 286 -1.97 -12.45 -16.62
C LEU A 286 -2.90 -13.40 -15.85
N ILE A 287 -3.31 -13.03 -14.64
CA ILE A 287 -4.30 -13.79 -13.84
C ILE A 287 -5.62 -13.89 -14.60
N LEU A 288 -6.17 -12.76 -15.06
CA LEU A 288 -7.45 -12.75 -15.78
C LEU A 288 -7.37 -13.57 -17.06
N TYR A 289 -6.28 -13.45 -17.82
CA TYR A 289 -6.05 -14.28 -19.00
C TYR A 289 -5.98 -15.78 -18.65
N GLY A 290 -5.25 -16.14 -17.60
CA GLY A 290 -5.13 -17.51 -17.11
C GLY A 290 -6.45 -18.12 -16.67
N LEU A 291 -7.34 -17.33 -16.05
CA LEU A 291 -8.66 -17.78 -15.59
C LEU A 291 -9.69 -17.90 -16.72
N LEU A 292 -9.57 -17.09 -17.77
CA LEU A 292 -10.57 -17.05 -18.86
C LEU A 292 -10.24 -17.99 -20.02
N VAL A 293 -8.96 -18.25 -20.26
CA VAL A 293 -8.50 -18.92 -21.50
C VAL A 293 -7.91 -20.31 -21.24
N GLY A 294 -7.51 -20.63 -20.01
CA GLY A 294 -6.94 -21.93 -19.68
C GLY A 294 -7.70 -22.65 -18.58
#